data_AF-A0AA38LG73-F1
#
_entry.id   AF-A0AA38LG73-F1
#
_cell.length_a   1.000
_cell.length_b   1.000
_cell.length_c   1.000
_cell.angle_alpha   90.00
_cell.angle_beta   90.00
_cell.angle_gamma   90.00
#
_symmetry.space_group_name_H-M   'P 1'
#
loop_
_entity.id
_entity.type
_entity.pdbx_description
1 polymer ?
#
loop_
_entity_poly.entity_id
_entity_poly.type
_entity_poly.pdbx_seq_one_letter_code
_entity_poly.pdbx_strand_id
1 'polypeptide(L)'
;MLSVTETAALLALLSEDRTLDGAIREFGQEFESHNHFNVCCNLVMLLEDKRILKQTQRLVAFYILHNVYCREQLCANPFLSVLIDAASDDTTGNVERAFVLQLLGSTNSNNNKKEEGRVTGREDEMIHLPAITKRNPFIMERGGDSSSERLRAHICGSVHRDPDL
;
A
#
# COMPACT_ATOMS: atom_id res chain seq x y z
N MET A 1 19.97 -2.92 -13.63
CA MET A 1 19.54 -2.02 -14.73
C MET A 1 18.70 -2.87 -15.66
N LEU A 2 17.52 -2.40 -16.10
CA LEU A 2 16.63 -3.22 -16.94
C LEU A 2 17.28 -3.48 -18.30
N SER A 3 17.09 -4.68 -18.83
CA SER A 3 17.40 -4.99 -20.22
C SER A 3 16.48 -4.21 -21.17
N VAL A 4 16.86 -4.15 -22.45
CA VAL A 4 16.05 -3.49 -23.49
C VAL A 4 14.67 -4.17 -23.61
N THR A 5 14.63 -5.50 -23.49
CA THR A 5 13.40 -6.30 -23.52
C THR A 5 12.52 -6.01 -22.32
N GLU A 6 13.08 -5.98 -21.09
CA GLU A 6 12.34 -5.64 -19.88
C GLU A 6 11.82 -4.19 -19.90
N THR A 7 12.58 -3.27 -20.48
CA THR A 7 12.15 -1.88 -20.65
C THR A 7 10.99 -1.78 -21.63
N ALA A 8 11.06 -2.48 -22.76
CA ALA A 8 9.96 -2.52 -23.73
C ALA A 8 8.70 -3.15 -23.12
N ALA A 9 8.86 -4.24 -22.37
CA ALA A 9 7.81 -4.87 -21.59
C ALA A 9 7.19 -3.89 -20.58
N LEU A 10 8.01 -3.12 -19.85
CA LEU A 10 7.53 -2.14 -18.88
C LEU A 10 6.70 -1.04 -19.55
N LEU A 11 7.12 -0.57 -20.72
CA LEU A 11 6.39 0.45 -21.47
C LEU A 11 5.08 -0.10 -22.06
N ALA A 12 5.06 -1.35 -22.53
CA ALA A 12 3.82 -2.04 -22.92
C ALA A 12 2.87 -2.20 -21.72
N LEU A 13 3.45 -2.50 -20.56
CA LEU A 13 2.82 -2.45 -19.25
C LEU A 13 2.55 -1.02 -18.76
N LEU A 14 2.59 0.00 -19.60
CA LEU A 14 2.06 1.33 -19.28
C LEU A 14 1.07 1.79 -20.34
N SER A 15 0.73 0.95 -21.33
CA SER A 15 -0.31 1.24 -22.32
C SER A 15 -1.68 1.42 -21.66
N GLU A 16 -2.51 2.29 -22.25
CA GLU A 16 -3.80 2.73 -21.70
C GLU A 16 -4.94 1.71 -21.95
N ASP A 17 -4.68 0.71 -22.79
CA ASP A 17 -5.68 -0.21 -23.36
C ASP A 17 -6.10 -1.32 -22.38
N ARG A 18 -5.51 -1.34 -21.18
CA ARG A 18 -5.56 -2.46 -20.25
C ARG A 18 -6.09 -2.05 -18.89
N THR A 19 -6.66 -3.03 -18.19
CA THR A 19 -7.19 -2.86 -16.83
C THR A 19 -6.07 -2.88 -15.79
N LEU A 20 -6.32 -2.30 -14.62
CA LEU A 20 -5.36 -2.28 -13.51
C LEU A 20 -5.01 -3.69 -13.02
N ASP A 21 -5.98 -4.60 -12.88
CA ASP A 21 -5.69 -6.00 -12.55
C ASP A 21 -4.92 -6.74 -13.65
N GLY A 22 -5.24 -6.44 -14.92
CA GLY A 22 -4.50 -6.97 -16.06
C GLY A 22 -3.03 -6.58 -16.00
N ALA A 23 -2.76 -5.32 -15.65
CA ALA A 23 -1.41 -4.80 -15.43
C ALA A 23 -0.61 -5.57 -14.38
N ILE A 24 -1.20 -5.89 -13.23
CA ILE A 24 -0.49 -6.63 -12.18
C ILE A 24 -0.22 -8.07 -12.59
N ARG A 25 -1.20 -8.70 -13.26
CA ARG A 25 -1.03 -10.06 -13.75
C ARG A 25 0.10 -10.16 -14.77
N GLU A 26 0.12 -9.25 -15.74
CA GLU A 26 1.18 -9.20 -16.75
C GLU A 26 2.54 -8.85 -16.13
N PHE A 27 2.58 -7.93 -15.17
CA PHE A 27 3.80 -7.63 -14.41
C PHE A 27 4.42 -8.89 -13.80
N GLY A 28 3.61 -9.71 -13.13
CA GLY A 28 4.08 -10.96 -12.52
C GLY A 28 4.43 -12.07 -13.51
N GLN A 29 3.98 -11.98 -14.76
CA GLN A 29 4.33 -12.93 -15.83
C GLN A 29 5.61 -12.53 -16.57
N GLU A 30 5.79 -11.23 -16.77
CA GLU A 30 6.87 -10.65 -17.57
C GLU A 30 8.14 -10.41 -16.76
N PHE A 31 7.99 -10.15 -15.45
CA PHE A 31 9.10 -9.88 -14.55
C PHE A 31 9.18 -10.94 -13.44
N GLU A 32 10.34 -11.54 -13.30
CA GLU A 32 10.64 -12.43 -12.17
C GLU A 32 10.73 -11.64 -10.85
N SER A 33 10.43 -12.29 -9.72
CA SER A 33 10.43 -11.66 -8.40
C SER A 33 11.74 -10.95 -8.04
N HIS A 34 12.87 -11.47 -8.52
CA HIS A 34 14.19 -10.89 -8.26
C HIS A 34 14.40 -9.53 -8.97
N ASN A 35 13.63 -9.27 -10.05
CA ASN A 35 13.70 -8.03 -10.81
C ASN A 35 12.61 -7.02 -10.42
N HIS A 36 11.61 -7.40 -9.63
CA HIS A 36 10.51 -6.51 -9.23
C HIS A 36 11.00 -5.20 -8.63
N PHE A 37 11.99 -5.26 -7.73
CA PHE A 37 12.58 -4.06 -7.15
C PHE A 37 13.20 -3.14 -8.21
N ASN A 38 13.99 -3.71 -9.14
CA ASN A 38 14.60 -2.94 -10.21
C ASN A 38 13.54 -2.30 -11.12
N VAL A 39 12.50 -3.05 -11.49
CA VAL A 39 11.41 -2.53 -12.34
C VAL A 39 10.66 -1.41 -11.64
N CYS A 40 10.34 -1.58 -10.36
CA CYS A 40 9.69 -0.54 -9.55
C CYS A 40 10.55 0.71 -9.39
N CYS A 41 11.87 0.59 -9.18
CA CYS A 41 12.78 1.73 -9.20
C CYS A 41 12.74 2.48 -10.54
N ASN A 42 12.66 1.77 -11.67
CA ASN A 42 12.51 2.40 -12.98
C ASN A 42 11.15 3.08 -13.13
N LEU A 43 10.06 2.50 -12.60
CA LEU A 43 8.76 3.16 -12.56
C LEU A 43 8.80 4.46 -11.76
N VAL A 44 9.49 4.48 -10.61
CA VAL A 44 9.67 5.71 -9.82
C VAL A 44 10.40 6.78 -10.63
N MET A 45 11.50 6.44 -11.31
CA MET A 45 12.22 7.39 -12.16
C MET A 45 11.33 7.95 -13.30
N LEU A 46 10.45 7.13 -13.88
CA LEU A 46 9.49 7.59 -14.89
C LEU A 46 8.39 8.48 -14.32
N LEU A 47 8.07 8.35 -13.02
CA LEU A 47 7.08 9.15 -12.32
C LEU A 47 7.61 10.52 -11.86
N GLU A 48 8.94 10.67 -11.72
CA GLU A 48 9.56 11.93 -11.32
C GLU A 48 9.29 13.06 -12.32
N ASP A 49 9.37 12.78 -13.63
CA ASP A 49 8.98 13.73 -14.67
C ASP A 49 7.58 13.43 -15.22
N LYS A 50 6.61 14.23 -14.76
CA LYS A 50 5.20 14.18 -15.17
C LYS A 50 4.98 14.36 -16.69
N ARG A 51 6.00 14.72 -17.48
CA ARG A 51 5.94 14.84 -18.95
C ARG A 51 6.23 13.53 -19.68
N ILE A 52 6.90 12.57 -19.04
CA ILE A 52 7.28 11.30 -19.67
C ILE A 52 6.06 10.39 -19.83
N LEU A 53 5.27 10.26 -18.76
CA LEU A 53 4.07 9.43 -18.73
C LEU A 53 2.82 10.30 -18.78
N LYS A 54 1.80 9.87 -19.51
CA LYS A 54 0.46 10.48 -19.44
C LYS A 54 -0.21 10.15 -18.11
N GLN A 55 -1.24 10.92 -17.73
CA GLN A 55 -1.98 10.73 -16.47
C GLN A 55 -2.45 9.29 -16.26
N THR A 56 -3.10 8.68 -17.26
CA THR A 56 -3.56 7.28 -17.18
C THR A 56 -2.42 6.33 -16.84
N GLN A 57 -1.28 6.49 -17.51
CA GLN A 57 -0.10 5.64 -17.33
C GLN A 57 0.50 5.81 -15.93
N ARG A 58 0.51 7.05 -15.40
CA ARG A 58 0.94 7.33 -14.02
C ARG A 58 0.05 6.62 -13.00
N LEU A 59 -1.27 6.61 -13.21
CA LEU A 59 -2.18 5.85 -12.34
C LEU A 59 -1.84 4.36 -12.35
N VAL A 60 -1.56 3.78 -13.52
CA VAL A 60 -1.17 2.36 -13.59
C VAL A 60 0.18 2.11 -12.90
N ALA A 61 1.15 3.00 -13.06
CA ALA A 61 2.45 2.90 -12.38
C ALA A 61 2.29 2.95 -10.85
N PHE A 62 1.49 3.87 -10.30
CA PHE A 62 1.18 3.92 -8.87
C PHE A 62 0.49 2.64 -8.39
N TYR A 63 -0.42 2.08 -9.19
CA TYR A 63 -1.10 0.83 -8.86
C TYR A 63 -0.13 -0.35 -8.78
N ILE A 64 0.82 -0.45 -9.72
CA ILE A 64 1.88 -1.48 -9.71
C ILE A 64 2.77 -1.31 -8.47
N LEU A 65 3.30 -0.11 -8.23
CA LEU A 65 4.16 0.18 -7.07
C LEU A 65 3.51 -0.20 -5.75
N HIS A 66 2.22 0.10 -5.60
CA HIS A 66 1.46 -0.26 -4.41
C HIS A 66 1.25 -1.77 -4.33
N ASN A 67 0.70 -2.42 -5.36
CA ASN A 67 0.29 -3.83 -5.27
C ASN A 67 1.45 -4.81 -5.12
N VAL A 68 2.59 -4.55 -5.76
CA VAL A 68 3.77 -5.44 -5.65
C VAL A 68 4.27 -5.52 -4.21
N TYR A 69 4.16 -4.42 -3.46
CA TYR A 69 4.68 -4.28 -2.10
C TYR A 69 3.60 -4.07 -1.03
N CYS A 70 2.31 -4.20 -1.36
CA CYS A 70 1.21 -3.98 -0.40
C CYS A 70 1.08 -5.14 0.61
N ARG A 71 1.66 -6.30 0.30
CA ARG A 71 1.65 -7.50 1.14
C ARG A 71 2.82 -7.57 2.10
N GLU A 72 3.85 -6.76 1.87
CA GLU A 72 4.95 -6.59 2.81
C GLU A 72 4.48 -5.70 3.97
N GLN A 73 5.05 -5.85 5.17
CA GLN A 73 4.79 -4.90 6.24
C GLN A 73 5.01 -3.48 5.71
N LEU A 74 4.14 -2.53 6.06
CA LEU A 74 4.22 -1.14 5.56
C LEU A 74 5.60 -0.50 5.76
N CYS A 75 6.33 -0.90 6.81
CA CYS A 75 7.70 -0.45 7.09
C CYS A 75 8.77 -1.05 6.17
N ALA A 76 8.47 -2.14 5.45
CA ALA A 76 9.36 -2.81 4.52
C ALA A 76 9.17 -2.34 3.06
N ASN A 77 8.04 -1.70 2.73
CA ASN A 77 7.78 -1.21 1.39
C ASN A 77 8.68 0.00 1.05
N PRO A 78 9.67 -0.16 0.15
CA PRO A 78 10.66 0.89 -0.14
C PRO A 78 10.06 2.06 -0.95
N PHE A 79 8.86 1.88 -1.50
CA PHE A 79 8.18 2.87 -2.35
C PHE A 79 7.03 3.58 -1.65
N LEU A 80 6.77 3.26 -0.37
CA LEU A 80 5.67 3.86 0.39
C LEU A 80 5.83 5.38 0.52
N SER A 81 7.05 5.89 0.69
CA SER A 81 7.30 7.33 0.74
C SER A 81 6.90 8.02 -0.56
N VAL A 82 7.18 7.42 -1.72
CA VAL A 82 6.81 7.95 -3.04
C VAL A 82 5.30 8.08 -3.16
N LEU A 83 4.54 7.10 -2.67
CA LEU A 83 3.08 7.15 -2.65
C LEU A 83 2.55 8.22 -1.69
N ILE A 84 3.13 8.37 -0.50
CA ILE A 84 2.74 9.40 0.46
C ILE A 84 3.03 10.80 -0.10
N ASP A 85 4.19 10.98 -0.73
CA ASP A 85 4.58 12.25 -1.34
C ASP A 85 3.63 12.62 -2.47
N ALA A 86 3.28 11.66 -3.35
CA ALA A 86 2.29 11.86 -4.40
C ALA A 86 0.87 12.17 -3.87
N ALA A 87 0.50 11.61 -2.71
CA ALA A 87 -0.79 11.90 -2.05
C ALA A 87 -0.82 13.26 -1.32
N SER A 88 0.36 13.78 -0.97
CA SER A 88 0.53 15.04 -0.23
C SER A 88 0.87 16.23 -1.15
N ASP A 89 1.28 15.96 -2.38
CA ASP A 89 1.64 16.98 -3.37
C ASP A 89 0.39 17.67 -3.95
N ASP A 90 0.13 18.91 -3.52
CA ASP A 90 -0.95 19.75 -4.04
C ASP A 90 -0.71 20.21 -5.50
N THR A 91 0.49 20.00 -6.05
CA THR A 91 0.78 20.24 -7.48
C THR A 91 0.48 19.02 -8.36
N THR A 92 0.15 17.87 -7.76
CA THR A 92 -0.33 16.68 -8.47
C THR A 92 -1.82 16.84 -8.77
N GLY A 93 -2.23 16.42 -9.98
CA GLY A 93 -3.63 16.56 -10.40
C GLY A 93 -4.58 15.87 -9.40
N ASN A 94 -5.73 16.50 -9.13
CA ASN A 94 -6.71 16.01 -8.14
C ASN A 94 -7.07 14.53 -8.29
N VAL A 95 -7.09 14.03 -9.53
CA VAL A 95 -7.39 12.62 -9.84
C VAL A 95 -6.28 11.68 -9.35
N GLU A 96 -5.02 11.98 -9.64
CA GLU A 96 -3.87 11.17 -9.20
C GLU A 96 -3.77 11.15 -7.68
N ARG A 97 -3.90 12.31 -7.06
CA ARG A 97 -3.87 12.42 -5.60
C ARG A 97 -4.98 11.61 -4.94
N ALA A 98 -6.23 11.75 -5.40
CA ALA A 98 -7.36 10.99 -4.88
C ALA A 98 -7.18 9.48 -5.08
N PHE A 99 -6.64 9.09 -6.23
CA PHE A 99 -6.34 7.70 -6.55
C PHE A 99 -5.31 7.12 -5.58
N VAL A 100 -4.16 7.79 -5.39
CA VAL A 100 -3.10 7.29 -4.49
C VAL A 100 -3.59 7.23 -3.04
N LEU A 101 -4.39 8.20 -2.58
CA LEU A 101 -5.05 8.15 -1.27
C LEU A 101 -5.97 6.94 -1.12
N GLN A 102 -6.74 6.60 -2.16
CA GLN A 102 -7.59 5.42 -2.16
C GLN A 102 -6.77 4.12 -2.09
N LEU A 103 -5.64 4.04 -2.80
CA LEU A 103 -4.73 2.89 -2.74
C LEU A 103 -4.19 2.71 -1.32
N LEU A 104 -3.67 3.79 -0.72
CA LEU A 104 -3.13 3.77 0.64
C LEU A 104 -4.20 3.41 1.68
N GLY A 105 -5.43 3.90 1.52
CA GLY A 105 -6.55 3.56 2.40
C GLY A 105 -7.03 2.11 2.28
N SER A 106 -6.85 1.49 1.11
CA SER A 106 -7.27 0.10 0.86
C SER A 106 -6.41 -0.91 1.62
N THR A 107 -5.13 -0.60 1.90
CA THR A 107 -4.22 -1.48 2.65
C THR A 107 -4.66 -1.70 4.09
N ASN A 108 -5.34 -0.72 4.71
CA ASN A 108 -5.77 -0.79 6.11
C ASN A 108 -7.02 -1.65 6.36
N SER A 109 -7.76 -2.06 5.32
CA SER A 109 -9.01 -2.84 5.50
C SER A 109 -8.83 -4.36 5.55
N ASN A 110 -7.66 -4.89 5.15
CA ASN A 110 -7.49 -6.35 4.99
C ASN A 110 -7.16 -7.12 6.28
N ASN A 111 -7.04 -6.47 7.43
CA ASN A 111 -6.71 -7.13 8.70
C ASN A 111 -7.92 -7.73 9.44
N ASN A 112 -9.11 -7.75 8.83
CA ASN A 112 -10.34 -8.25 9.46
C ASN A 112 -10.84 -9.58 8.89
N LYS A 113 -9.97 -10.43 8.32
CA LYS A 113 -10.32 -11.85 8.15
C LYS A 113 -10.24 -12.52 9.52
N LYS A 114 -11.33 -12.38 10.29
CA LYS A 114 -11.66 -13.31 11.36
C LYS A 114 -11.69 -14.70 10.74
N GLU A 115 -10.81 -15.58 11.20
CA GLU A 115 -10.95 -17.01 10.98
C GLU A 115 -12.29 -17.44 11.55
N GLU A 116 -13.25 -17.68 10.67
CA GLU A 116 -14.54 -18.24 10.98
C GLU A 116 -14.51 -19.73 10.60
N GLY A 117 -14.54 -20.58 11.62
CA GLY A 117 -15.15 -21.91 11.54
C GLY A 117 -14.25 -23.10 11.22
N ARG A 118 -13.78 -23.79 12.27
CA ARG A 118 -13.92 -25.24 12.31
C ARG A 118 -14.45 -25.70 13.66
N VAL A 119 -15.75 -25.94 13.69
CA VAL A 119 -16.45 -26.68 14.75
C VAL A 119 -16.00 -28.14 14.70
N THR A 120 -15.44 -28.63 15.80
CA THR A 120 -15.57 -30.02 16.24
C THR A 120 -15.82 -29.99 17.73
N GLY A 121 -17.03 -30.33 18.13
CA GLY A 121 -17.45 -30.33 19.53
C GLY A 121 -16.79 -31.43 20.35
N ARG A 122 -16.77 -31.20 21.67
CA ARG A 122 -17.05 -32.15 22.76
C ARG A 122 -17.15 -31.34 24.06
N GLU A 123 -18.33 -31.50 24.66
CA GLU A 123 -18.79 -31.35 26.05
C GLU A 123 -17.98 -30.67 27.17
N ASP A 124 -18.77 -30.01 28.04
CA ASP A 124 -18.54 -29.55 29.42
C ASP A 124 -17.47 -28.47 29.71
N GLU A 125 -17.90 -27.21 29.85
CA GLU A 125 -17.76 -26.50 31.14
C GLU A 125 -18.63 -25.23 31.21
N MET A 126 -19.35 -25.14 32.31
CA MET A 126 -20.32 -24.12 32.69
C MET A 126 -19.60 -22.98 33.43
N ILE A 127 -19.46 -21.78 32.85
CA ILE A 127 -19.32 -20.55 33.67
C ILE A 127 -19.60 -19.23 32.92
N HIS A 128 -20.66 -18.58 33.39
CA HIS A 128 -20.86 -17.13 33.54
C HIS A 128 -20.64 -16.14 32.37
N LEU A 129 -21.77 -15.67 31.84
CA LEU A 129 -21.92 -14.31 31.31
C LEU A 129 -21.81 -13.30 32.48
N PRO A 130 -21.19 -12.12 32.28
CA PRO A 130 -22.05 -10.94 32.27
C PRO A 130 -21.63 -9.80 31.33
N ALA A 131 -22.66 -9.01 31.00
CA ALA A 131 -22.66 -7.56 30.85
C ALA A 131 -21.93 -6.91 29.65
N ILE A 132 -22.75 -6.55 28.67
CA ILE A 132 -22.63 -5.36 27.82
C ILE A 132 -22.42 -4.13 28.73
N THR A 133 -21.32 -3.38 28.58
CA THR A 133 -21.27 -1.96 28.94
C THR A 133 -20.23 -1.20 28.11
N LYS A 134 -20.76 -0.28 27.31
CA LYS A 134 -20.23 1.02 26.85
C LYS A 134 -18.80 1.39 27.30
N ARG A 135 -17.96 1.76 26.33
CA ARG A 135 -17.30 3.08 26.31
C ARG A 135 -16.64 3.33 24.95
N ASN A 136 -17.24 4.26 24.20
CA ASN A 136 -16.53 5.08 23.25
C ASN A 136 -16.16 6.38 23.98
N PRO A 137 -14.88 6.77 24.04
CA PRO A 137 -14.53 8.16 24.23
C PRO A 137 -13.94 8.69 22.92
N PHE A 138 -14.78 9.48 22.26
CA PHE A 138 -14.39 10.55 21.35
C PHE A 138 -13.31 11.40 22.04
N ILE A 139 -12.08 11.42 21.51
CA ILE A 139 -11.07 12.40 21.89
C ILE A 139 -10.84 13.30 20.69
N MET A 140 -11.30 14.53 20.88
CA MET A 140 -11.02 15.71 20.08
C MET A 140 -9.64 16.23 20.51
N GLU A 141 -8.60 16.02 19.70
CA GLU A 141 -7.32 16.72 19.88
C GLU A 141 -7.16 17.75 18.77
N ARG A 142 -7.23 19.00 19.19
CA ARG A 142 -7.04 20.22 18.42
C ARG A 142 -5.57 20.63 18.60
N GLY A 143 -4.80 20.63 17.52
CA GLY A 143 -3.42 21.12 17.43
C GLY A 143 -2.84 20.59 16.12
N GLY A 144 -2.60 21.41 15.10
CA GLY A 144 -1.62 22.49 15.15
C GLY A 144 -0.24 21.87 14.89
N ASP A 145 0.14 21.86 13.62
CA ASP A 145 1.44 21.46 13.04
C ASP A 145 1.77 19.97 12.81
N SER A 146 2.27 19.72 11.58
CA SER A 146 2.97 18.52 11.06
C SER A 146 2.14 17.23 10.79
N SER A 147 1.24 17.28 9.80
CA SER A 147 0.48 16.11 9.31
C SER A 147 1.33 15.01 8.66
N SER A 148 2.56 15.30 8.22
CA SER A 148 3.42 14.32 7.53
C SER A 148 4.17 13.38 8.49
N GLU A 149 4.54 13.87 9.68
CA GLU A 149 5.30 13.07 10.65
C GLU A 149 4.42 12.10 11.46
N ARG A 150 3.16 12.46 11.72
CA ARG A 150 2.24 11.61 12.50
C ARG A 150 1.85 10.34 11.73
N LEU A 151 1.74 10.41 10.41
CA LEU A 151 1.47 9.22 9.59
C LEU A 151 2.67 8.26 9.60
N ARG A 152 3.90 8.80 9.57
CA ARG A 152 5.14 8.00 9.69
C ARG A 152 5.28 7.35 11.07
N ALA A 153 4.99 8.08 12.13
CA ALA A 153 5.07 7.56 13.51
C ALA A 153 3.99 6.51 13.81
N HIS A 154 2.78 6.67 13.26
CA HIS A 154 1.69 5.71 13.52
C HIS A 154 1.88 4.37 12.78
N ILE A 155 2.62 4.38 11.66
CA ILE A 155 2.88 3.18 10.85
C ILE A 155 4.08 2.36 11.36
N CYS A 156 5.09 3.00 11.99
CA CYS A 156 6.33 2.36 12.43
C CYS A 156 6.43 2.13 13.95
N GLY A 157 5.40 2.49 14.73
CA GLY A 157 5.41 2.48 16.20
C GLY A 157 5.24 1.11 16.86
N SER A 158 5.83 0.03 16.34
CA SER A 158 5.89 -1.27 17.02
C SER A 158 7.16 -2.06 16.68
N VAL A 159 8.32 -1.43 16.82
CA VAL A 159 9.56 -2.16 17.12
C VAL A 159 9.90 -1.84 18.56
N HIS A 160 9.34 -2.65 19.47
CA HIS A 160 9.76 -2.68 20.86
C HIS A 160 11.22 -3.10 20.89
N ARG A 161 12.08 -2.22 21.40
CA ARG A 161 13.43 -2.60 21.83
C ARG A 161 13.27 -3.33 23.16
N ASP A 162 13.59 -4.61 23.18
CA ASP A 162 14.04 -5.27 24.40
C ASP A 162 15.58 -5.24 24.40
N PRO A 163 16.22 -4.43 25.26
CA PRO A 163 17.53 -4.77 25.79
C PRO A 163 17.35 -5.66 27.03
N ASP A 164 18.30 -6.58 27.24
CA ASP A 164 18.45 -7.50 28.38
C ASP A 164 17.63 -8.81 28.35
N LEU A 165 18.25 -9.86 27.78
CA LEU A 165 18.67 -11.03 28.57
C LEU A 165 19.81 -11.81 27.90
#